data_AF-F3QK96-F1
#
_entry.id   AF-F3QK96-F1
#
_cell.length_a   1.000
_cell.length_b   1.000
_cell.length_c   1.000
_cell.angle_alpha   90.00
_cell.angle_beta   90.00
_cell.angle_gamma   90.00
#
_symmetry.space_group_name_H-M   'P 1'
#
loop_
_entity.id
_entity.type
_entity.pdbx_description
1 polymer ?
#
loop_
_entity_poly.entity_id
_entity_poly.type
_entity_poly.pdbx_seq_one_letter_code
_entity_poly.pdbx_strand_id
1 'polypeptide(L)'
;MISLLHKILRSPIAENGTVKPSEIETSQGAPVSSTLANILLNELDHELEKRGHRFVRYADAMMIFCKSKRAAERTLENLRPYIEGKLFLKINEQKTKVSHIADFELKFLGFGFWRSKEGFRSRPHQKSMAKCKLKLKELTPRSRGQSLNDFRKKLREFICGWVNYFKKASMKKFVRNTDGWLRRRIRQTY
;
A
#
# COMPACT_ATOMS: atom_id res chain seq x y z
N MET A 1 -4.08 -26.20 19.53
CA MET A 1 -3.65 -25.08 18.68
C MET A 1 -4.82 -24.51 17.86
N ILE A 2 -5.56 -25.33 17.10
CA ILE A 2 -6.76 -24.91 16.34
C ILE A 2 -7.85 -24.30 17.24
N SER A 3 -8.08 -24.86 18.42
CA SER A 3 -9.03 -24.34 19.41
C SER A 3 -8.70 -22.92 19.90
N LEU A 4 -7.42 -22.55 19.96
CA LEU A 4 -6.96 -21.22 20.37
C LEU A 4 -7.20 -20.20 19.25
N LEU A 5 -6.90 -20.57 18.00
CA LEU A 5 -7.20 -19.75 16.83
C LEU A 5 -8.70 -19.48 16.69
N HIS A 6 -9.52 -20.49 16.92
CA HIS A 6 -10.97 -20.35 16.89
C HIS A 6 -11.50 -19.40 17.98
N LYS A 7 -10.92 -19.45 19.19
CA LYS A 7 -11.22 -18.51 20.28
C LYS A 7 -10.75 -17.08 19.98
N ILE A 8 -9.62 -16.90 19.32
CA ILE A 8 -9.11 -15.59 18.91
C ILE A 8 -10.01 -14.97 17.82
N LEU A 9 -10.44 -15.78 16.84
CA LEU A 9 -11.33 -15.34 15.76
C LEU A 9 -12.73 -14.97 16.25
N ARG A 10 -13.25 -15.70 17.24
CA ARG A 10 -14.56 -15.45 17.85
C ARG A 10 -14.51 -14.48 19.05
N SER A 11 -13.35 -13.90 19.31
CA SER A 11 -13.20 -12.97 20.43
C SER A 11 -14.09 -11.74 20.17
N PRO A 12 -14.97 -11.37 21.11
CA PRO A 12 -15.91 -10.29 20.87
C PRO A 12 -15.18 -8.96 20.74
N ILE A 13 -15.64 -8.12 19.82
CA ILE A 13 -15.07 -6.82 19.53
C ILE A 13 -15.82 -5.80 20.40
N ALA A 14 -15.08 -5.08 21.24
CA ALA A 14 -15.60 -3.94 21.97
C ALA A 14 -15.47 -2.69 21.10
N GLU A 15 -16.61 -2.17 20.63
CA GLU A 15 -16.67 -0.94 19.82
C GLU A 15 -17.69 0.01 20.45
N ASN A 16 -17.27 1.25 20.74
CA ASN A 16 -18.11 2.31 21.33
C ASN A 16 -18.90 1.86 22.58
N GLY A 17 -18.25 1.15 23.51
CA GLY A 17 -18.87 0.70 24.77
C GLY A 17 -19.83 -0.49 24.64
N THR A 18 -19.97 -1.06 23.43
CA THR A 18 -20.82 -2.24 23.19
C THR A 18 -19.95 -3.43 22.80
N VAL A 19 -20.15 -4.58 23.45
CA VAL A 19 -19.44 -5.83 23.15
C VAL A 19 -20.26 -6.60 22.12
N LYS A 20 -19.77 -6.69 20.87
CA LYS A 20 -20.42 -7.47 19.81
C LYS A 20 -19.68 -8.79 19.61
N PRO A 21 -20.38 -9.93 19.51
CA PRO A 21 -19.74 -11.19 19.11
C PRO A 21 -19.13 -11.02 17.72
N SER A 22 -17.88 -11.44 17.54
CA SER A 22 -17.25 -11.42 16.21
C SER A 22 -17.55 -12.72 15.49
N GLU A 23 -18.41 -12.64 14.47
CA GLU A 23 -18.75 -13.79 13.62
C GLU A 23 -17.87 -13.90 12.37
N ILE A 24 -17.34 -12.78 11.85
CA ILE A 24 -16.71 -12.72 10.52
C ILE A 24 -15.36 -11.97 10.53
N GLU A 25 -14.96 -11.30 11.61
CA GLU A 25 -13.80 -10.39 11.58
C GLU A 25 -12.74 -10.69 12.65
N THR A 26 -11.48 -10.81 12.23
CA THR A 26 -10.36 -10.73 13.18
C THR A 26 -10.27 -9.32 13.74
N SER A 27 -10.07 -9.16 15.05
CA SER A 27 -9.77 -7.85 15.63
C SER A 27 -8.53 -7.23 14.95
N GLN A 28 -8.71 -6.06 14.33
CA GLN A 28 -7.60 -5.35 13.68
C GLN A 28 -6.56 -5.01 14.76
N GLY A 29 -5.41 -5.68 14.70
CA GLY A 29 -4.33 -5.50 15.68
C GLY A 29 -3.97 -6.75 16.48
N ALA A 30 -4.74 -7.84 16.40
CA ALA A 30 -4.28 -9.13 16.92
C ALA A 30 -3.05 -9.59 16.13
N PRO A 31 -1.90 -9.93 16.76
CA PRO A 31 -0.69 -10.35 16.06
C PRO A 31 -0.93 -11.49 15.04
N VAL A 32 -1.90 -12.35 15.34
CA VAL A 32 -2.26 -13.53 14.55
C VAL A 32 -3.08 -13.18 13.29
N SER A 33 -3.79 -12.05 13.28
CA SER A 33 -4.69 -11.65 12.17
C SER A 33 -3.95 -11.53 10.83
N SER A 34 -2.74 -10.96 10.84
CA SER A 34 -1.90 -10.79 9.66
C SER A 34 -1.45 -12.13 9.05
N THR A 35 -1.11 -13.10 9.90
CA THR A 35 -0.73 -14.45 9.47
C THR A 35 -1.92 -15.21 8.93
N LEU A 36 -3.07 -15.15 9.58
CA LEU A 36 -4.29 -15.82 9.13
C LEU A 36 -4.78 -15.27 7.78
N ALA A 37 -4.72 -13.94 7.60
CA ALA A 37 -5.03 -13.32 6.31
C ALA A 37 -4.11 -13.83 5.19
N ASN A 38 -2.81 -13.99 5.48
CA ASN A 38 -1.87 -14.54 4.50
C ASN A 38 -2.14 -16.02 4.17
N ILE A 39 -2.53 -16.84 5.16
CA ILE A 39 -2.90 -18.25 4.94
C ILE A 39 -4.16 -18.34 4.06
N LEU A 40 -5.19 -17.53 4.37
CA LEU A 40 -6.41 -17.51 3.56
C LEU A 40 -6.13 -17.07 2.12
N LEU A 41 -5.29 -16.05 1.93
CA LEU A 41 -4.91 -15.57 0.60
C LEU A 41 -3.92 -16.49 -0.13
N ASN A 42 -3.26 -17.42 0.56
CA ASN A 42 -2.39 -18.41 -0.08
C ASN A 42 -3.19 -19.36 -1.00
N GLU A 43 -4.43 -19.68 -0.64
CA GLU A 43 -5.34 -20.46 -1.50
C GLU A 43 -5.70 -19.72 -2.80
N LEU A 44 -5.72 -18.38 -2.78
CA LEU A 44 -5.90 -17.58 -3.98
C LEU A 44 -4.63 -17.59 -4.85
N ASP A 45 -3.46 -17.51 -4.22
CA ASP A 45 -2.18 -17.57 -4.92
C ASP A 45 -2.03 -18.89 -5.69
N HIS A 46 -2.31 -20.04 -5.05
CA HIS A 46 -2.27 -21.34 -5.71
C HIS A 46 -3.26 -21.47 -6.87
N GLU A 47 -4.46 -20.90 -6.75
CA GLU A 47 -5.44 -20.91 -7.85
C GLU A 47 -4.94 -20.07 -9.04
N LEU A 48 -4.30 -18.93 -8.79
CA LEU A 48 -3.71 -18.09 -9.83
C LEU A 48 -2.52 -18.77 -10.51
N GLU A 49 -1.66 -19.43 -9.75
CA GLU A 49 -0.53 -20.23 -10.26
C GLU A 49 -1.01 -21.38 -11.13
N LYS A 50 -2.02 -22.14 -10.66
CA LYS A 50 -2.64 -23.23 -11.41
C LYS A 50 -3.22 -22.76 -12.74
N ARG A 51 -3.78 -21.55 -12.78
CA ARG A 51 -4.28 -20.90 -14.00
C ARG A 51 -3.18 -20.27 -14.86
N GLY A 52 -1.92 -20.31 -14.43
CA GLY A 52 -0.77 -19.76 -15.16
C GLY A 52 -0.71 -18.24 -15.19
N HIS A 53 -1.36 -17.55 -14.25
CA HIS A 53 -1.33 -16.10 -14.17
C HIS A 53 -0.02 -15.59 -13.56
N ARG A 54 0.50 -14.48 -14.10
CA ARG A 54 1.57 -13.73 -13.46
C ARG A 54 0.95 -12.70 -12.54
N PHE A 55 1.31 -12.70 -11.26
CA PHE A 55 0.79 -11.75 -10.29
C PHE A 55 1.84 -11.37 -9.26
N VAL A 56 1.55 -10.29 -8.52
CA VAL A 56 2.31 -9.87 -7.35
C VAL A 56 1.32 -9.58 -6.24
N ARG A 57 1.55 -10.15 -5.06
CA ARG A 57 0.74 -9.91 -3.86
C ARG A 57 1.60 -9.32 -2.74
N TYR A 58 1.03 -8.38 -1.99
CA TYR A 58 1.59 -7.86 -0.75
C TYR A 58 0.45 -7.67 0.25
N ALA A 59 0.40 -8.51 1.29
CA ALA A 59 -0.75 -8.62 2.19
C ALA A 59 -2.06 -8.79 1.38
N ASP A 60 -2.99 -7.83 1.51
CA ASP A 60 -4.28 -7.77 0.84
C ASP A 60 -4.23 -7.11 -0.55
N ALA A 61 -3.14 -6.41 -0.88
CA ALA A 61 -2.98 -5.73 -2.16
C ALA A 61 -2.37 -6.68 -3.20
N MET A 62 -3.08 -6.91 -4.31
CA MET A 62 -2.64 -7.77 -5.40
C MET A 62 -2.69 -7.06 -6.77
N MET A 63 -1.76 -7.41 -7.65
CA MET A 63 -1.80 -7.09 -9.07
C MET A 63 -1.71 -8.35 -9.90
N ILE A 64 -2.65 -8.57 -10.82
CA ILE A 64 -2.64 -9.68 -11.77
C ILE A 64 -2.34 -9.13 -13.16
N PHE A 65 -1.35 -9.69 -13.83
CA PHE A 65 -0.89 -9.24 -15.14
C PHE A 65 -1.49 -10.08 -16.26
N CYS A 66 -2.18 -9.42 -17.18
CA CYS A 66 -2.80 -10.04 -18.36
C CYS A 66 -2.27 -9.39 -19.64
N LYS A 67 -2.35 -10.12 -20.77
CA LYS A 67 -1.86 -9.63 -22.07
C LYS A 67 -2.77 -8.57 -22.71
N SER A 68 -4.05 -8.53 -22.36
CA SER A 68 -5.03 -7.57 -22.90
C SER A 68 -6.04 -7.16 -21.83
N LYS A 69 -6.71 -6.03 -22.06
CA LYS A 69 -7.80 -5.54 -21.19
C LYS A 69 -8.93 -6.56 -21.08
N ARG A 70 -9.38 -7.11 -22.21
CA ARG A 70 -10.42 -8.16 -22.26
C ARG A 70 -10.04 -9.41 -21.45
N ALA A 71 -8.76 -9.82 -21.51
CA ALA A 71 -8.30 -10.95 -20.72
C ALA A 71 -8.32 -10.63 -19.21
N ALA A 72 -7.97 -9.40 -18.82
CA ALA A 72 -8.01 -8.97 -17.43
C ALA A 72 -9.45 -8.90 -16.89
N GLU A 73 -10.40 -8.38 -17.66
CA GLU A 73 -11.82 -8.35 -17.31
C GLU A 73 -12.37 -9.76 -17.11
N ARG A 74 -12.12 -10.66 -18.07
CA ARG A 74 -12.50 -12.08 -17.94
C ARG A 74 -11.87 -12.75 -16.73
N THR A 75 -10.60 -12.48 -16.44
CA THR A 75 -9.92 -13.02 -15.25
C THR A 75 -10.57 -12.52 -13.97
N LEU A 76 -10.93 -11.23 -13.90
CA LEU A 76 -11.63 -10.66 -12.75
C LEU A 76 -13.01 -11.29 -12.55
N GLU A 77 -13.80 -11.41 -13.61
CA GLU A 77 -15.11 -12.07 -13.60
C GLU A 77 -15.02 -13.53 -13.13
N ASN A 78 -14.00 -14.27 -13.57
CA ASN A 78 -13.81 -15.67 -13.19
C ASN A 78 -13.23 -15.86 -11.78
N LEU A 79 -12.58 -14.84 -11.21
CA LEU A 79 -12.03 -14.90 -9.86
C LEU A 79 -13.05 -14.45 -8.82
N ARG A 80 -13.99 -13.57 -9.17
CA ARG A 80 -15.01 -13.07 -8.25
C ARG A 80 -15.81 -14.20 -7.57
N PRO A 81 -16.38 -15.19 -8.29
CA PRO A 81 -17.07 -16.32 -7.66
C PRO A 81 -16.18 -17.17 -6.76
N TYR A 82 -14.88 -17.29 -7.07
CA TYR A 82 -13.94 -18.04 -6.24
C TYR A 82 -13.64 -17.31 -4.92
N ILE A 83 -13.40 -16.00 -5.00
CA ILE A 83 -13.09 -15.17 -3.84
C ILE A 83 -14.32 -15.05 -2.92
N GLU A 84 -15.49 -14.79 -3.48
CA GLU A 84 -16.73 -14.60 -2.69
C GLU A 84 -17.34 -15.93 -2.25
N GLY A 85 -17.27 -16.98 -3.08
CA GLY A 85 -17.91 -18.27 -2.79
C GLY A 85 -17.04 -19.25 -2.00
N LYS A 86 -15.73 -19.32 -2.28
CA LYS A 86 -14.82 -20.29 -1.62
C LYS A 86 -14.04 -19.67 -0.46
N LEU A 87 -13.55 -18.44 -0.64
CA LEU A 87 -12.80 -17.73 0.40
C LEU A 87 -13.69 -16.89 1.31
N PHE A 88 -14.97 -16.71 0.95
CA PHE A 88 -15.93 -15.87 1.67
C PHE A 88 -15.44 -14.43 1.91
N LEU A 89 -14.62 -13.92 0.99
CA LEU A 89 -14.07 -12.57 1.03
C LEU A 89 -14.84 -11.65 0.09
N LYS A 90 -15.04 -10.40 0.49
CA LYS A 90 -15.70 -9.39 -0.34
C LYS A 90 -14.67 -8.56 -1.13
N ILE A 91 -14.85 -8.49 -2.45
CA ILE A 91 -14.01 -7.64 -3.29
C ILE A 91 -14.38 -6.17 -3.08
N ASN A 92 -13.37 -5.31 -2.93
CA ASN A 92 -13.58 -3.88 -2.91
C ASN A 92 -13.68 -3.34 -4.35
N GLU A 93 -14.89 -3.29 -4.88
CA GLU A 93 -15.19 -2.84 -6.26
C GLU A 93 -14.71 -1.40 -6.53
N GLN A 94 -14.69 -0.52 -5.52
CA GLN A 94 -14.20 0.86 -5.70
C GLN A 94 -12.67 0.92 -5.88
N LYS A 95 -11.94 -0.02 -5.27
CA LYS A 95 -10.48 -0.10 -5.37
C LYS A 95 -10.01 -0.98 -6.52
N THR A 96 -10.82 -1.95 -6.92
CA THR A 96 -10.48 -2.93 -7.96
C THR A 96 -10.71 -2.30 -9.33
N LYS A 97 -9.63 -2.13 -10.10
CA LYS A 97 -9.69 -1.49 -11.42
C LYS A 97 -8.83 -2.25 -12.42
N VAL A 98 -9.41 -2.55 -13.58
CA VAL A 98 -8.65 -2.98 -14.75
C VAL A 98 -8.02 -1.74 -15.40
N SER A 99 -6.70 -1.69 -15.44
CA SER A 99 -5.96 -0.55 -16.00
C SER A 99 -4.69 -1.02 -16.69
N HIS A 100 -4.17 -0.17 -17.58
CA HIS A 100 -2.88 -0.42 -18.21
C HIS A 100 -1.75 -0.14 -17.21
N ILE A 101 -0.67 -0.92 -17.23
CA ILE A 101 0.43 -0.77 -16.26
C ILE A 101 1.09 0.61 -16.31
N ALA A 102 1.13 1.26 -17.47
CA ALA A 102 1.68 2.61 -17.62
C ALA A 102 0.65 3.73 -17.41
N ASP A 103 -0.55 3.41 -16.91
CA ASP A 103 -1.55 4.41 -16.54
C ASP A 103 -1.00 5.30 -15.42
N PHE A 104 -1.25 6.60 -15.55
CA PHE A 104 -0.83 7.60 -14.59
C PHE A 104 -1.49 7.37 -13.21
N GLU A 105 -2.74 6.91 -13.19
CA GLU A 105 -3.52 6.72 -11.97
C GLU A 105 -3.19 5.42 -11.21
N LEU A 106 -2.54 4.47 -11.88
CA LEU A 106 -2.22 3.18 -11.30
C LEU A 106 -1.20 3.35 -10.17
N LYS A 107 -1.58 2.89 -8.98
CA LYS A 107 -0.77 2.97 -7.76
C LYS A 107 -0.73 1.63 -7.06
N PHE A 108 0.47 1.09 -6.88
CA PHE A 108 0.70 -0.12 -6.08
C PHE A 108 1.78 0.16 -5.04
N LEU A 109 1.48 -0.06 -3.76
CA LEU A 109 2.39 0.23 -2.63
C LEU A 109 3.03 1.63 -2.67
N GLY A 110 2.30 2.63 -3.19
CA GLY A 110 2.81 3.99 -3.33
C GLY A 110 3.74 4.24 -4.53
N PHE A 111 3.97 3.23 -5.37
CA PHE A 111 4.65 3.34 -6.66
C PHE A 111 3.64 3.49 -7.79
N GLY A 112 4.02 4.23 -8.83
CA GLY A 112 3.40 4.18 -10.14
C GLY A 112 4.41 3.67 -11.16
N PHE A 113 3.93 3.28 -12.34
CA PHE A 113 4.77 2.69 -13.38
C PHE A 113 4.64 3.48 -14.69
N TRP A 114 5.65 3.37 -15.54
CA TRP A 114 5.66 3.97 -16.86
C TRP A 114 6.54 3.15 -17.80
N ARG A 115 6.29 3.30 -19.11
CA ARG A 115 7.06 2.59 -20.15
C ARG A 115 8.24 3.45 -20.61
N SER A 116 9.45 2.97 -20.39
CA SER A 116 10.69 3.53 -20.91
C SER A 116 11.16 2.77 -22.16
N LYS A 117 12.17 3.29 -22.86
CA LYS A 117 12.79 2.61 -24.01
C LYS A 117 13.38 1.23 -23.64
N GLU A 118 13.84 1.07 -22.40
CA GLU A 118 14.44 -0.17 -21.88
C GLU A 118 13.41 -1.06 -21.16
N GLY A 119 12.11 -0.75 -21.24
CA GLY A 119 11.04 -1.48 -20.57
C GLY A 119 10.35 -0.69 -19.46
N PHE A 120 9.61 -1.39 -18.59
CA PHE A 120 8.85 -0.74 -17.54
C PHE A 120 9.73 -0.28 -16.39
N ARG A 121 9.52 0.95 -15.93
CA ARG A 121 10.21 1.52 -14.78
C ARG A 121 9.20 1.99 -13.73
N SER A 122 9.61 1.95 -12.47
CA SER A 122 8.82 2.47 -11.36
C SER A 122 9.19 3.92 -11.04
N ARG A 123 8.25 4.64 -10.46
CA ARG A 123 8.40 5.99 -9.91
C ARG A 123 7.56 6.11 -8.63
N PRO A 124 7.88 7.01 -7.70
CA PRO A 124 6.94 7.35 -6.64
C PRO A 124 5.64 7.87 -7.25
N HIS A 125 4.50 7.35 -6.81
CA HIS A 125 3.19 7.80 -7.31
C HIS A 125 2.93 9.26 -6.89
N GLN A 126 2.13 10.01 -7.67
CA GLN A 126 1.78 11.40 -7.37
C GLN A 126 1.26 11.61 -5.95
N LYS A 127 0.34 10.74 -5.50
CA LYS A 127 -0.17 10.77 -4.12
C LYS A 127 0.94 10.59 -3.07
N SER A 128 1.93 9.73 -3.31
CA SER A 128 3.06 9.52 -2.40
C SER A 128 4.00 10.73 -2.37
N MET A 129 4.24 11.33 -3.54
CA MET A 129 5.02 12.57 -3.67
C MET A 129 4.33 13.75 -2.97
N ALA A 130 3.01 13.88 -3.10
CA ALA A 130 2.22 14.90 -2.42
C ALA A 130 2.27 14.72 -0.89
N LYS A 131 2.07 13.49 -0.40
CA LYS A 131 2.22 13.15 1.02
C LYS A 131 3.62 13.49 1.56
N CYS A 132 4.67 13.21 0.78
CA CYS A 132 6.04 13.58 1.14
C CYS A 132 6.19 15.09 1.32
N LYS A 133 5.73 15.89 0.36
CA LYS A 133 5.78 17.36 0.45
C LYS A 133 4.96 17.90 1.63
N LEU A 134 3.78 17.34 1.88
CA LEU A 134 2.96 17.71 3.04
C LEU A 134 3.71 17.42 4.33
N LYS A 135 4.31 16.23 4.47
CA LYS A 135 5.06 15.89 5.68
C LYS A 135 6.29 16.77 5.89
N LEU A 136 7.01 17.09 4.81
CA LEU A 136 8.12 18.05 4.87
C LEU A 136 7.66 19.44 5.28
N LYS A 137 6.47 19.87 4.83
CA LYS A 137 5.87 21.16 5.23
C LYS A 137 5.53 21.17 6.73
N GLU A 138 4.92 20.09 7.24
CA GLU A 138 4.63 19.90 8.67
C GLU A 138 5.89 19.90 9.52
N LEU A 139 6.96 19.26 9.05
CA LEU A 139 8.25 19.23 9.74
C LEU A 139 8.97 20.59 9.71
N THR A 140 8.62 21.49 8.78
CA THR A 140 9.22 22.83 8.62
C THR A 140 8.19 23.95 8.87
N PRO A 141 7.63 24.07 10.09
CA PRO A 141 6.71 25.16 10.44
C PRO A 141 7.47 26.49 10.55
N ARG A 142 6.77 27.62 10.29
CA ARG A 142 7.35 28.98 10.38
C ARG A 142 7.72 29.37 11.82
N SER A 143 6.89 29.00 12.78
CA SER A 143 7.20 29.12 14.21
C SER A 143 7.63 27.76 14.74
N ARG A 144 8.83 27.67 15.30
CA ARG A 144 9.35 26.46 15.93
C ARG A 144 9.37 26.64 17.44
N GLY A 145 8.67 25.74 18.16
CA GLY A 145 8.80 25.56 19.60
C GLY A 145 9.76 24.45 20.02
N GLN A 146 10.58 23.91 19.09
CA GLN A 146 11.51 22.80 19.34
C GLN A 146 12.97 23.20 19.06
N SER A 147 13.92 22.48 19.67
CA SER A 147 15.34 22.71 19.47
C SER A 147 15.77 22.50 18.00
N LEU A 148 16.84 23.17 17.58
CA LEU A 148 17.38 23.04 16.24
C LEU A 148 17.89 21.62 15.94
N ASN A 149 18.46 20.97 16.95
CA ASN A 149 18.99 19.62 16.85
C ASN A 149 17.86 18.59 16.66
N ASP A 150 16.78 18.71 17.43
CA ASP A 150 15.62 17.82 17.28
C ASP A 150 14.95 17.99 15.93
N PHE A 151 14.84 19.25 15.46
CA PHE A 151 14.36 19.54 14.12
C PHE A 151 15.21 18.85 13.05
N ARG A 152 16.54 19.01 13.10
CA ARG A 152 17.46 18.39 12.14
C ARG A 152 17.38 16.88 12.17
N LYS A 153 17.29 16.27 13.35
CA LYS A 153 17.15 14.83 13.55
C LYS A 153 15.87 14.29 12.90
N LYS A 154 14.71 14.84 13.26
CA LYS A 154 13.41 14.44 12.70
C LYS A 154 13.35 14.59 11.17
N LEU A 155 13.89 15.70 10.66
CA LEU A 155 13.93 15.94 9.22
C LEU A 155 14.82 14.92 8.50
N ARG A 156 16.00 14.62 9.05
CA ARG A 156 16.92 13.63 8.49
C ARG A 156 16.30 12.23 8.50
N GLU A 157 15.74 11.79 9.62
CA GLU A 157 15.10 10.48 9.75
C GLU A 157 14.01 10.29 8.70
N PHE A 158 13.14 11.29 8.53
CA PHE A 158 12.10 11.25 7.52
C PHE A 158 12.65 11.18 6.08
N ILE A 159 13.59 12.06 5.72
CA ILE A 159 14.15 12.10 4.37
C ILE A 159 14.89 10.80 4.04
N CYS A 160 15.73 10.32 4.96
CA CYS A 160 16.46 9.07 4.78
C CYS A 160 15.51 7.88 4.63
N GLY A 161 14.47 7.77 5.48
CA GLY A 161 13.46 6.73 5.36
C GLY A 161 12.73 6.76 4.02
N TRP A 162 12.31 7.95 3.58
CA TRP A 162 11.59 8.11 2.32
C TRP A 162 12.46 7.78 1.10
N VAL A 163 13.70 8.26 1.07
CA VAL A 163 14.67 7.97 0.00
C VAL A 163 15.03 6.48 -0.04
N ASN A 164 15.19 5.85 1.13
CA ASN A 164 15.47 4.42 1.21
C ASN A 164 14.30 3.59 0.68
N TYR A 165 13.06 3.94 1.03
CA TYR A 165 11.86 3.25 0.54
C TYR A 165 11.74 3.34 -0.99
N PHE A 166 11.98 4.52 -1.57
CA PHE A 166 11.91 4.74 -3.02
C PHE A 166 13.24 4.58 -3.75
N LYS A 167 14.28 3.98 -3.11
CA LYS A 167 15.66 3.93 -3.64
C LYS A 167 15.76 3.35 -5.05
N LYS A 168 14.96 2.32 -5.35
CA LYS A 168 14.93 1.65 -6.66
C LYS A 168 14.05 2.36 -7.71
N ALA A 169 13.28 3.37 -7.30
CA ALA A 169 12.37 4.08 -8.19
C ALA A 169 13.01 5.30 -8.84
N SER A 170 12.55 5.66 -10.04
CA SER A 170 12.99 6.87 -10.73
C SER A 170 12.40 8.11 -10.04
N MET A 171 13.22 8.76 -9.22
CA MET A 171 12.81 9.95 -8.43
C MET A 171 13.74 11.16 -8.56
N LYS A 172 14.80 11.09 -9.39
CA LYS A 172 15.83 12.13 -9.50
C LYS A 172 15.26 13.55 -9.69
N LYS A 173 14.31 13.71 -10.61
CA LYS A 173 13.65 15.00 -10.89
C LYS A 173 12.84 15.50 -9.69
N PHE A 174 12.10 14.60 -9.04
CA PHE A 174 11.31 14.95 -7.85
C PHE A 174 12.19 15.38 -6.68
N VAL A 175 13.27 14.62 -6.41
CA VAL A 175 14.21 14.93 -5.33
C VAL A 175 14.88 16.29 -5.56
N ARG A 176 15.38 16.56 -6.77
CA ARG A 176 16.02 17.85 -7.10
C ARG A 176 15.08 19.04 -6.87
N ASN A 177 13.84 18.94 -7.35
CA ASN A 177 12.85 20.01 -7.19
C ASN A 177 12.44 20.19 -5.73
N THR A 178 12.33 19.09 -4.99
CA THR A 178 11.91 19.11 -3.58
C THR A 178 13.04 19.61 -2.67
N ASP A 179 14.29 19.30 -2.95
CA ASP A 179 15.47 19.80 -2.24
C ASP A 179 15.56 21.34 -2.33
N GLY A 180 15.45 21.90 -3.54
CA GLY A 180 15.46 23.36 -3.73
C GLY A 180 14.33 24.07 -2.98
N TRP A 181 13.12 23.51 -3.01
CA TRP A 181 11.98 24.00 -2.23
C TRP A 181 12.20 23.88 -0.71
N LEU A 182 12.73 22.75 -0.25
CA LEU A 182 12.98 22.49 1.16
C LEU A 182 14.05 23.43 1.73
N ARG A 183 15.15 23.67 1.01
CA ARG A 183 16.19 24.63 1.40
C ARG A 183 15.63 26.04 1.57
N ARG A 184 14.74 26.48 0.67
CA ARG A 184 14.06 27.79 0.80
C ARG A 184 13.22 27.86 2.07
N ARG A 185 12.47 26.79 2.39
CA ARG A 185 11.68 26.73 3.63
C ARG A 185 12.54 26.77 4.87
N ILE A 186 13.62 25.99 4.90
CA ILE A 186 14.56 25.96 6.03
C ILE A 186 15.12 27.37 6.28
N ARG A 187 15.47 28.13 5.24
CA ARG A 187 15.92 29.53 5.38
C ARG A 187 14.86 30.49 5.94
N GLN A 188 13.58 30.24 5.71
CA GLN A 188 12.49 31.05 6.27
C GLN A 188 12.18 30.73 7.74
N THR A 189 12.77 29.66 8.26
CA THR A 189 12.55 29.20 9.64
C THR A 189 13.71 29.55 10.57
N TYR A 190 14.82 30.03 10.01
CA TYR A 190 15.89 30.73 10.72
C TYR A 190 15.59 32.23 10.64
#